data_AF-A0A5N9C4A0-F1
#
_entry.id   AF-A0A5N9C4A0-F1
#
_cell.length_a   1.000
_cell.length_b   1.000
_cell.length_c   1.000
_cell.angle_alpha   90.00
_cell.angle_beta   90.00
_cell.angle_gamma   90.00
#
_symmetry.space_group_name_H-M   'P 1'
#
loop_
_entity.id
_entity.type
_entity.pdbx_description
1 polymer ?
#
loop_
_entity_poly.entity_id
_entity_poly.type
_entity_poly.pdbx_seq_one_letter_code
_entity_poly.pdbx_strand_id
1 'polypeptide(L)'
;MSFVQSVETCLKKYADFSGRASRSEYWWFFLFNFLMSTVGSIADRILLGTEPDSTGIITTLVTLGLLLPSLAVGARRLHDINKSGWWQLLWLGFFLLLIPVIYLIYLHTRPSSNSNVCNHCGATSQPDEEAVFCGSCGKKPI
;
A
#
# COMPACT_ATOMS: atom_id res chain seq x y z
N MET A 1 0.78 -11.71 29.45
CA MET A 1 2.10 -11.17 29.02
C MET A 1 2.06 -9.66 29.18
N SER A 2 3.05 -9.07 29.86
CA SER A 2 3.21 -7.61 29.89
C SER A 2 3.81 -7.12 28.56
N PHE A 3 3.73 -5.80 28.31
CA PHE A 3 4.28 -5.19 27.09
C PHE A 3 5.77 -5.51 26.91
N VAL A 4 6.60 -5.23 27.92
CA VAL A 4 8.05 -5.43 27.88
C VAL A 4 8.42 -6.89 27.64
N GLN A 5 7.78 -7.81 28.35
CA GLN A 5 8.00 -9.26 28.16
C GLN A 5 7.66 -9.72 26.74
N SER A 6 6.63 -9.14 26.12
CA SER A 6 6.23 -9.50 24.75
C SER A 6 7.29 -9.05 23.76
N VAL A 7 7.79 -7.82 23.89
CA VAL A 7 8.86 -7.27 23.03
C VAL A 7 10.15 -8.08 23.21
N GLU A 8 10.56 -8.35 24.44
CA GLU A 8 11.74 -9.15 24.74
C GLU A 8 11.64 -10.57 24.14
N THR A 9 10.48 -11.21 24.26
CA THR A 9 10.26 -12.55 23.70
C THR A 9 10.34 -12.54 22.18
N CYS A 10 9.74 -11.55 21.51
CA CYS A 10 9.81 -11.42 20.05
C CYS A 10 11.23 -11.14 19.55
N LEU A 11 11.99 -10.29 20.25
CA LEU A 11 13.38 -10.01 19.90
C LEU A 11 14.32 -11.18 20.20
N LYS A 12 14.06 -11.96 21.26
CA LYS A 12 14.77 -13.23 21.51
C LYS A 12 14.47 -14.28 20.45
N LYS A 13 13.24 -14.33 19.97
CA LYS A 13 12.76 -15.23 18.90
C LYS A 13 12.75 -14.54 17.54
N TYR A 14 13.82 -13.81 17.23
CA TYR A 14 13.89 -12.88 16.10
C TYR A 14 13.55 -13.51 14.74
N ALA A 15 14.09 -14.69 14.46
CA ALA A 15 13.84 -15.45 13.23
C ALA A 15 13.35 -16.87 13.53
N ASP A 16 12.72 -17.07 14.70
CA ASP A 16 12.12 -18.35 15.06
C ASP A 16 10.66 -18.38 14.61
N PHE A 17 10.44 -19.04 13.48
CA PHE A 17 9.11 -19.26 12.89
C PHE A 17 8.39 -20.46 13.51
N SER A 18 9.05 -21.22 14.38
CA SER A 18 8.51 -22.43 14.96
C SER A 18 7.80 -22.16 16.30
N GLY A 19 6.77 -22.96 16.57
CA GLY A 19 6.03 -22.90 17.82
C GLY A 19 4.83 -21.96 17.78
N ARG A 20 4.45 -21.49 18.97
CA ARG A 20 3.16 -20.85 19.26
C ARG A 20 3.37 -19.48 19.88
N ALA A 21 2.47 -18.54 19.56
CA ALA A 21 2.52 -17.16 20.06
C ALA A 21 1.14 -16.74 20.57
N SER A 22 1.12 -16.21 21.79
CA SER A 22 -0.15 -15.79 22.41
C SER A 22 -0.76 -14.59 21.68
N ARG A 23 -2.09 -14.41 21.77
CA ARG A 23 -2.78 -13.24 21.19
C ARG A 23 -2.20 -11.92 21.71
N SER A 24 -1.89 -11.87 23.01
CA SER A 24 -1.31 -10.68 23.63
C SER A 24 0.11 -10.38 23.12
N GLU A 25 0.92 -11.41 22.88
CA GLU A 25 2.30 -11.25 22.36
C GLU A 25 2.28 -10.59 20.97
N TYR A 26 1.36 -11.05 20.10
CA TYR A 26 1.17 -10.47 18.77
C TYR A 26 0.74 -9.00 18.84
N TRP A 27 -0.30 -8.67 19.61
CA TRP A 27 -0.82 -7.31 19.68
C TRP A 27 0.13 -6.31 20.35
N TRP A 28 0.86 -6.74 21.39
CA TRP A 28 1.88 -5.89 22.00
C TRP A 28 3.06 -5.65 21.06
N PHE A 29 3.48 -6.66 20.30
CA PHE A 29 4.53 -6.48 19.30
C PHE A 29 4.08 -5.60 18.13
N PHE A 30 2.81 -5.70 17.72
CA PHE A 30 2.22 -4.81 16.73
C PHE A 30 2.22 -3.36 17.21
N LEU A 31 1.78 -3.11 18.45
CA LEU A 31 1.84 -1.77 19.06
C LEU A 31 3.30 -1.24 19.11
N PHE A 32 4.25 -2.10 19.49
CA PHE A 32 5.67 -1.75 19.51
C PHE A 32 6.18 -1.33 18.11
N ASN A 33 5.83 -2.06 17.05
CA ASN A 33 6.18 -1.69 15.68
C ASN A 33 5.60 -0.34 15.28
N PHE A 34 4.33 -0.08 15.62
CA PHE A 34 3.67 1.19 15.36
C PHE A 34 4.37 2.36 16.07
N LEU A 35 4.74 2.17 17.34
CA LEU A 35 5.50 3.16 18.11
C LEU A 35 6.88 3.41 17.51
N MET A 36 7.62 2.35 17.18
CA MET A 36 8.95 2.45 16.57
C MET A 36 8.91 3.15 15.21
N SER A 37 7.88 2.90 14.40
CA SER A 37 7.66 3.62 13.14
C SER A 37 7.37 5.11 13.38
N THR A 38 6.52 5.44 14.34
CA THR A 38 6.20 6.84 14.69
C THR A 38 7.44 7.59 15.19
N VAL A 39 8.20 6.98 16.10
CA VAL A 39 9.44 7.54 16.64
C VAL A 39 10.49 7.69 15.54
N GLY A 40 10.64 6.69 14.66
CA GLY A 40 11.53 6.74 13.51
C GLY A 40 11.19 7.92 12.60
N SER A 41 9.91 8.13 12.29
CA SER A 41 9.47 9.23 11.41
C SER A 41 9.72 10.59 12.02
N ILE A 42 9.54 10.74 13.35
CA ILE A 42 9.89 11.98 14.05
C ILE A 42 11.41 12.20 14.04
N ALA A 43 12.19 11.14 14.28
CA ALA A 43 13.65 11.20 14.29
C ALA A 43 14.22 11.60 12.91
N ASP A 44 13.68 11.05 11.82
CA ASP A 44 14.06 11.43 10.45
C ASP A 44 13.82 12.93 10.19
N ARG A 45 12.67 13.46 10.64
CA ARG A 45 12.35 14.89 10.48
C ARG A 45 13.27 15.81 11.27
N ILE A 46 13.60 15.43 12.50
CA ILE A 46 14.43 16.26 13.40
C ILE A 46 15.92 16.18 13.03
N LEU A 47 16.42 14.97 12.75
CA LEU A 47 17.86 14.72 12.58
C LEU A 47 18.33 14.89 11.14
N LEU A 48 17.49 14.51 10.17
CA LEU A 48 17.85 14.45 8.75
C LEU A 48 17.07 15.46 7.90
N GLY A 49 16.16 16.24 8.49
CA GLY A 49 15.38 17.26 7.79
C GLY A 49 14.49 16.68 6.68
N THR A 50 14.04 15.43 6.85
CA THR A 50 13.28 14.72 5.83
C THR A 50 11.87 15.32 5.66
N GLU A 51 11.46 15.55 4.41
CA GLU A 51 10.14 16.09 4.07
C GLU A 51 9.02 15.10 4.43
N PRO A 52 7.81 15.57 4.79
CA PRO A 52 6.72 14.73 5.28
C PRO A 52 6.25 13.66 4.28
N ASP A 53 6.46 13.90 2.98
CA ASP A 53 6.06 12.99 1.91
C ASP A 53 7.16 11.99 1.53
N SER A 54 8.33 12.07 2.16
CA SER A 54 9.48 11.21 1.85
C SER A 54 9.73 10.18 2.95
N THR A 55 10.04 8.95 2.55
CA THR A 55 10.40 7.87 3.46
C THR A 55 11.79 8.11 4.03
N GLY A 56 11.86 8.37 5.32
CA GLY A 56 13.12 8.59 6.03
C GLY A 56 13.99 7.34 6.16
N ILE A 57 15.31 7.55 6.19
CA ILE A 57 16.32 6.48 6.24
C ILE A 57 16.23 5.72 7.56
N ILE A 58 16.06 6.43 8.69
CA ILE A 58 15.98 5.82 10.03
C ILE A 58 14.74 4.93 10.11
N THR A 59 13.58 5.45 9.69
CA THR A 59 12.33 4.70 9.65
C THR A 59 12.47 3.45 8.78
N THR A 60 13.15 3.57 7.64
CA THR A 60 13.40 2.43 6.74
C THR A 60 14.26 1.35 7.41
N LEU A 61 15.36 1.73 8.07
CA LEU A 61 16.23 0.81 8.78
C LEU A 61 15.51 0.11 9.95
N VAL A 62 14.73 0.86 10.73
CA VAL A 62 13.92 0.31 11.82
C VAL A 62 12.91 -0.70 11.28
N THR A 63 12.22 -0.36 10.19
CA THR A 63 11.22 -1.24 9.56
C THR A 63 11.88 -2.53 9.05
N LEU A 64 13.04 -2.43 8.40
CA LEU A 64 13.79 -3.59 7.93
C LEU A 64 14.27 -4.50 9.08
N GLY A 65 14.75 -3.90 10.17
CA GLY A 65 15.15 -4.64 11.37
C GLY A 65 13.97 -5.32 12.08
N LEU A 66 12.77 -4.75 12.03
CA LEU A 66 11.59 -5.35 12.66
C LEU A 66 10.78 -6.25 11.72
N LEU A 67 11.15 -6.31 10.44
CA LEU A 67 10.47 -7.10 9.42
C LEU A 67 10.51 -8.60 9.74
N LEU A 68 11.69 -9.14 10.05
CA LEU A 68 11.82 -10.57 10.38
C LEU A 68 11.06 -10.98 11.64
N PRO A 69 11.20 -10.30 12.79
CA PRO A 69 10.45 -10.68 13.99
C PRO A 69 8.93 -10.48 13.85
N SER A 70 8.47 -9.52 13.05
CA SER A 70 7.03 -9.33 12.76
C SER A 70 6.46 -10.47 11.91
N LEU A 71 7.21 -10.96 10.92
CA LEU A 71 6.85 -12.17 10.18
C LEU A 71 6.88 -13.39 11.10
N ALA A 72 7.93 -13.55 11.91
CA ALA A 72 8.09 -14.71 12.81
C ALA A 72 6.94 -14.83 13.82
N VAL A 73 6.56 -13.75 14.50
CA VAL A 73 5.46 -13.79 15.48
C VAL A 73 4.11 -14.06 14.82
N GLY A 74 3.87 -13.50 13.63
CA GLY A 74 2.63 -13.75 12.92
C GLY A 74 2.54 -15.16 12.32
N ALA A 75 3.66 -15.75 11.88
CA ALA A 75 3.73 -17.15 11.48
C ALA A 75 3.41 -18.07 12.67
N ARG A 76 4.02 -17.83 13.84
CA ARG A 76 3.71 -18.56 15.09
C ARG A 76 2.24 -18.43 15.49
N ARG A 77 1.63 -17.27 15.26
CA ARG A 77 0.20 -17.04 15.52
C ARG A 77 -0.73 -17.76 14.54
N LEU A 78 -0.30 -17.95 13.28
CA LEU A 78 -1.02 -18.80 12.32
C LEU A 78 -0.89 -20.28 12.67
N HIS A 79 0.28 -20.70 13.14
CA HIS A 79 0.49 -22.06 13.63
C HIS A 79 -0.42 -22.39 14.83
N ASP A 80 -0.75 -21.41 15.68
CA ASP A 80 -1.76 -21.59 16.75
C ASP A 80 -3.14 -22.01 16.23
N ILE A 81 -3.51 -21.63 15.02
CA ILE A 81 -4.79 -21.99 14.39
C ILE A 81 -4.64 -23.11 13.35
N ASN A 82 -3.54 -23.86 13.39
CA ASN A 82 -3.18 -24.94 12.45
C ASN A 82 -3.18 -24.47 10.98
N LYS A 83 -2.79 -23.22 10.73
CA LYS A 83 -2.56 -22.68 9.38
C LYS A 83 -1.08 -22.45 9.16
N SER A 84 -0.61 -22.64 7.93
CA SER A 84 0.78 -22.36 7.59
C SER A 84 1.09 -20.86 7.65
N GLY A 85 2.31 -20.49 8.04
CA GLY A 85 2.76 -19.08 8.05
C GLY A 85 2.64 -18.38 6.69
N TRP A 86 2.63 -19.14 5.59
CA TRP A 86 2.40 -18.64 4.22
C TRP A 86 1.07 -17.89 4.04
N TRP A 87 0.09 -18.13 4.91
CA TRP A 87 -1.17 -17.36 4.89
C TRP A 87 -0.97 -15.86 5.12
N GLN A 88 0.17 -15.42 5.68
CA GLN A 88 0.49 -13.99 5.79
C GLN A 88 0.63 -13.30 4.42
N LEU A 89 0.99 -14.03 3.36
CA LEU A 89 1.15 -13.46 2.02
C LEU A 89 -0.17 -13.01 1.41
N LEU A 90 -1.31 -13.58 1.83
CA LEU A 90 -2.62 -13.08 1.37
C LEU A 90 -2.85 -11.64 1.83
N TRP A 91 -2.31 -11.26 2.99
CA TRP A 91 -2.42 -9.90 3.47
C TRP A 91 -1.56 -8.94 2.65
N LEU A 92 -0.33 -9.33 2.31
CA LEU A 92 0.54 -8.59 1.38
C LEU A 92 -0.09 -8.48 -0.02
N GLY A 93 -0.62 -9.59 -0.54
CA GLY A 93 -1.30 -9.62 -1.83
C GLY A 93 -2.55 -8.75 -1.86
N PHE A 94 -3.34 -8.73 -0.79
CA PHE A 94 -4.51 -7.86 -0.68
C PHE A 94 -4.12 -6.39 -0.80
N PHE A 95 -3.14 -5.91 -0.03
CA PHE A 95 -2.70 -4.50 -0.10
C PHE A 95 -2.05 -4.15 -1.44
N LEU A 96 -1.23 -5.03 -2.01
CA LEU A 96 -0.56 -4.81 -3.29
C LEU A 96 -1.55 -4.80 -4.47
N LEU A 97 -2.61 -5.61 -4.41
CA LEU A 97 -3.58 -5.80 -5.49
C LEU A 97 -4.79 -4.86 -5.37
N LEU A 98 -5.12 -4.38 -4.16
CA LEU A 98 -6.24 -3.45 -3.93
C LEU A 98 -6.02 -2.11 -4.66
N ILE A 99 -4.82 -1.52 -4.57
CA ILE A 99 -4.49 -0.23 -5.20
C ILE A 99 -4.66 -0.27 -6.73
N PRO A 100 -4.06 -1.21 -7.48
CA PRO A 100 -4.24 -1.28 -8.92
C PRO A 100 -5.68 -1.65 -9.31
N VAL A 101 -6.40 -2.47 -8.52
CA VAL A 101 -7.81 -2.77 -8.79
C VAL A 101 -8.68 -1.51 -8.65
N ILE A 102 -8.49 -0.70 -7.60
CA ILE A 102 -9.19 0.58 -7.44
C ILE A 102 -8.85 1.53 -8.61
N TYR A 103 -7.58 1.60 -9.00
CA TYR A 103 -7.16 2.41 -10.13
C TYR A 103 -7.77 1.94 -11.46
N LEU A 104 -7.90 0.62 -11.67
CA LEU A 104 -8.59 0.06 -12.82
C LEU A 104 -10.08 0.40 -12.80
N ILE A 105 -10.76 0.29 -11.66
CA ILE A 105 -12.16 0.71 -11.53
C ILE A 105 -12.31 2.20 -11.85
N TYR A 106 -11.39 3.04 -11.35
CA TYR A 106 -11.34 4.45 -11.69
C TYR A 106 -11.14 4.69 -13.20
N LEU A 107 -10.28 3.91 -13.87
CA LEU A 107 -10.11 3.99 -15.32
C LEU A 107 -11.37 3.56 -16.09
N HIS A 108 -12.07 2.52 -15.63
CA HIS A 108 -13.32 2.07 -16.26
C HIS A 108 -14.49 3.03 -16.06
N THR A 109 -14.40 3.94 -15.09
CA THR A 109 -15.40 5.00 -14.87
C THR A 109 -15.07 6.29 -15.60
N ARG A 110 -13.91 6.40 -16.29
CA ARG A 110 -13.61 7.56 -17.12
C ARG A 110 -14.50 7.55 -18.37
N PRO A 111 -15.17 8.66 -18.70
CA PRO A 111 -15.91 8.77 -19.94
C PRO A 111 -14.95 8.63 -21.14
N SER A 112 -15.41 7.97 -22.20
CA SER A 112 -14.68 7.92 -23.48
C SER A 112 -14.44 9.34 -23.97
N SER A 113 -13.18 9.70 -24.22
CA SER A 113 -12.84 10.92 -24.95
C SER A 113 -13.18 10.72 -26.43
N ASN A 114 -14.46 10.88 -26.78
CA ASN A 114 -14.90 10.90 -28.18
C ASN A 114 -14.46 12.21 -28.83
N SER A 115 -13.17 12.31 -29.16
CA SER A 115 -12.67 13.40 -29.99
C SER A 115 -12.85 13.00 -31.46
N ASN A 116 -13.87 13.57 -32.10
CA ASN A 116 -14.10 13.37 -33.53
C ASN A 116 -13.05 14.23 -34.27
N VAL A 117 -12.27 13.60 -35.15
CA VAL A 117 -11.35 14.34 -36.04
C VAL A 117 -12.07 14.56 -37.36
N CYS A 118 -12.18 15.81 -37.80
CA CYS A 118 -12.76 16.11 -39.10
C CYS A 118 -11.80 15.67 -40.22
N ASN A 119 -12.20 14.69 -41.03
CA ASN A 119 -11.41 14.19 -42.17
C ASN A 119 -11.08 15.27 -43.23
N HIS A 120 -11.78 16.40 -43.23
CA HIS A 120 -11.59 17.47 -44.22
C HIS A 120 -10.56 18.53 -43.83
N CYS A 121 -10.47 18.89 -42.55
CA CYS A 121 -9.58 19.95 -42.08
C CYS A 121 -8.66 19.52 -40.94
N GLY A 122 -8.79 18.28 -40.44
CA GLY A 122 -7.99 17.75 -39.34
C GLY A 122 -8.32 18.34 -37.96
N ALA A 123 -9.31 19.25 -37.88
CA ALA A 123 -9.70 19.86 -36.61
C ALA A 123 -10.35 18.83 -35.68
N THR A 124 -9.90 18.80 -34.43
CA THR A 124 -10.49 18.00 -33.35
C THR A 124 -11.67 18.75 -32.75
N SER A 125 -12.88 18.21 -32.84
CA SER A 125 -14.07 18.77 -32.18
C SER A 125 -14.39 17.98 -30.91
N GLN A 126 -14.74 18.67 -29.82
CA GLN A 126 -15.35 18.02 -28.66
C GLN A 126 -16.74 17.46 -29.06
N PRO A 127 -17.20 16.36 -28.46
CA PRO A 127 -18.47 15.74 -28.78
C PRO A 127 -19.58 16.50 -28.03
N ASP A 128 -20.01 17.64 -28.54
CA ASP A 128 -21.35 18.13 -28.26
C ASP A 128 -22.34 17.29 -29.08
N GLU A 129 -23.24 16.58 -28.41
CA GLU A 129 -24.20 15.62 -28.99
C GLU A 129 -25.11 16.20 -30.09
N GLU A 130 -25.01 17.50 -30.41
CA GLU A 130 -25.82 18.20 -31.41
C GLU A 130 -25.01 18.88 -32.54
N ALA A 131 -23.67 18.81 -32.57
CA ALA A 131 -22.89 19.43 -33.65
C ALA A 131 -22.93 18.61 -34.95
N VAL A 132 -23.94 18.89 -35.79
CA VAL A 132 -24.09 18.31 -37.14
C VAL A 132 -22.97 18.76 -38.10
N PHE A 133 -22.23 19.82 -37.78
CA PHE A 133 -21.18 20.43 -38.64
C PHE A 133 -19.93 20.82 -37.85
N CYS A 134 -18.75 20.69 -38.47
CA CYS A 134 -17.48 21.13 -37.88
C CYS A 134 -17.38 22.66 -37.81
N GLY A 135 -17.16 23.23 -36.62
CA GLY A 135 -17.06 24.69 -36.42
C GLY A 135 -15.90 25.39 -37.15
N SER A 136 -14.87 24.65 -37.59
CA SER A 136 -13.70 25.23 -38.28
C SER A 136 -13.82 25.23 -39.80
N CYS A 137 -14.56 24.29 -40.40
CA CYS A 137 -14.68 24.15 -41.86
C CYS A 137 -16.12 24.13 -42.38
N GLY A 138 -17.12 24.10 -41.49
CA GLY A 138 -18.54 24.10 -41.82
C GLY A 138 -19.05 22.81 -42.51
N LYS A 139 -18.21 21.79 -42.67
CA LYS A 139 -18.58 20.52 -43.33
C LYS A 139 -18.99 19.46 -42.31
N LYS A 140 -19.87 18.55 -42.73
CA LYS A 140 -20.22 17.38 -41.93
C LYS A 140 -18.99 16.48 -41.75
N PRO A 141 -18.70 15.99 -40.53
CA PRO A 141 -17.76 14.89 -40.36
C PRO A 141 -18.43 13.63 -40.95
N ILE A 142 -17.84 13.06 -42.01
CA ILE A 142 -18.18 11.72 -42.51
C ILE A 142 -17.27 10.73 -41.80
#